data_AF-A0A3R7VC55-F1
#
_entry.id   AF-A0A3R7VC55-F1
#
_cell.length_a   1.000
_cell.length_b   1.000
_cell.length_c   1.000
_cell.angle_alpha   90.00
_cell.angle_beta   90.00
_cell.angle_gamma   90.00
#
_symmetry.space_group_name_H-M   'P 1'
#
loop_
_entity.id
_entity.type
_entity.pdbx_description
1 polymer ?
#
loop_
_entity_poly.entity_id
_entity_poly.type
_entity_poly.pdbx_seq_one_letter_code
_entity_poly.pdbx_strand_id
1 'polypeptide(L)' 'MTLSMTGFGKSEVTLDHFNVNIEIRSLNSKFLDLSLKLPNIFKDLELPIRKLIKEKV' A
#
# COMPACT_ATOMS: atom_id res chain seq x y z
N MET A 1 -13.03 10.50 18.67
CA MET A 1 -11.71 10.03 19.13
C MET A 1 -10.68 10.47 18.11
N THR A 2 -9.69 11.26 18.53
CA THR A 2 -8.61 11.77 17.68
C THR A 2 -7.57 10.68 17.44
N LEU A 3 -7.56 10.12 16.23
CA LEU A 3 -6.48 9.22 15.78
C LEU A 3 -5.32 10.11 15.33
N SER A 4 -4.27 10.26 16.15
CA SER A 4 -3.02 10.88 15.69
C SER A 4 -2.41 10.03 14.58
N MET A 5 -2.50 10.50 13.33
CA MET A 5 -1.73 9.98 12.21
C MET A 5 -0.35 10.62 12.26
N THR A 6 0.69 9.80 12.47
CA THR A 6 2.07 10.28 12.65
C THR A 6 2.88 10.26 11.36
N GLY A 7 2.33 9.68 10.28
CA GLY A 7 2.95 9.72 8.96
C GLY A 7 1.93 9.49 7.85
N PHE A 8 2.00 10.31 6.81
CA PHE A 8 1.23 10.18 5.58
C PHE A 8 2.17 10.33 4.39
N GLY A 9 2.12 9.38 3.47
CA GLY A 9 2.84 9.43 2.20
C GLY A 9 1.92 9.01 1.07
N LYS A 10 1.87 9.79 -0.01
CA LYS A 10 1.13 9.45 -1.23
C LYS A 10 2.08 9.56 -2.41
N SER A 11 2.04 8.58 -3.29
CA SER A 11 2.78 8.57 -4.55
C SER A 11 1.86 8.07 -5.65
N GLU A 12 1.89 8.74 -6.79
CA GLU A 12 1.16 8.34 -7.98
C GLU A 12 2.18 8.16 -9.10
N VAL A 13 2.15 7.00 -9.76
CA VAL A 13 3.05 6.66 -10.86
C VAL A 13 2.20 6.33 -12.06
N THR A 14 2.29 7.18 -13.07
CA THR A 14 1.66 6.98 -14.37
C THR A 14 2.66 6.32 -15.30
N LEU A 15 2.37 5.08 -15.69
CA LEU A 15 3.05 4.38 -16.78
C LEU A 15 2.13 4.40 -18.01
N ASP A 16 2.70 4.19 -19.20
CA ASP A 16 2.00 4.29 -20.48
C ASP A 16 0.70 3.45 -20.57
N HIS A 17 0.61 2.38 -19.77
CA HIS A 17 -0.53 1.46 -19.78
C HIS A 17 -1.21 1.32 -18.40
N PHE A 18 -0.65 1.90 -17.34
CA PHE A 18 -1.12 1.67 -15.97
C PHE A 18 -0.91 2.91 -15.09
N ASN A 19 -1.92 3.23 -14.30
CA ASN A 19 -1.78 4.20 -13.21
C ASN A 19 -1.70 3.45 -11.88
N VAL A 20 -0.62 3.69 -11.13
CA VAL A 20 -0.35 3.07 -9.84
C VAL A 20 -0.43 4.15 -8.77
N ASN A 21 -1.41 4.04 -7.88
CA ASN A 21 -1.56 4.94 -6.73
C ASN A 21 -1.16 4.21 -5.46
N ILE A 22 -0.12 4.72 -4.79
CA ILE A 22 0.43 4.18 -3.55
C ILE A 22 0.12 5.17 -2.44
N GLU A 23 -0.52 4.69 -1.38
CA GLU A 23 -0.86 5.48 -0.21
C GLU A 23 -0.40 4.76 1.04
N ILE A 24 0.41 5.44 1.85
CA ILE A 24 0.98 4.95 3.10
C ILE A 24 0.45 5.82 4.22
N ARG A 25 -0.28 5.21 5.14
CA ARG A 25 -0.80 5.86 6.36
C ARG A 25 -0.21 5.15 7.56
N SER A 26 0.53 5.88 8.40
CA SER A 26 1.05 5.39 9.67
C SER A 26 0.19 5.94 10.81
N LEU A 27 -0.32 5.03 11.63
CA LEU A 27 -1.17 5.34 12.77
C LEU A 27 -0.54 4.72 14.02
N ASN A 28 0.13 5.57 14.81
CA ASN A 28 0.70 5.24 16.12
C ASN A 28 1.40 3.87 16.21
N SER A 29 2.28 3.58 15.24
CA SER A 29 3.30 2.52 15.31
C SER A 29 2.82 1.11 15.65
N LYS A 30 1.54 0.78 15.47
CA LYS A 30 1.00 -0.48 16.00
C LYS A 30 0.74 -1.58 14.97
N PHE A 31 0.36 -1.28 13.72
CA PHE A 31 0.06 -2.32 12.73
C PHE A 31 0.27 -1.85 11.28
N LEU A 32 0.82 -2.72 10.44
CA LEU A 32 0.82 -2.58 8.98
C LEU A 32 -0.49 -3.17 8.43
N ASP A 33 -1.45 -2.31 8.09
CA ASP A 33 -2.66 -2.71 7.37
C ASP A 33 -2.47 -2.45 5.87
N LEU A 34 -2.29 -3.53 5.11
CA LEU A 34 -1.93 -3.48 3.71
C LEU A 34 -3.15 -3.77 2.83
N SER A 35 -3.66 -2.73 2.18
CA SER A 35 -4.75 -2.79 1.21
C SER A 35 -4.21 -2.61 -0.21
N LEU A 36 -4.29 -3.66 -1.02
CA LEU A 36 -3.93 -3.63 -2.43
C LEU A 36 -5.21 -3.65 -3.27
N LYS A 37 -5.38 -2.65 -4.13
CA LYS A 37 -6.45 -2.65 -5.14
C LYS A 37 -5.83 -2.88 -6.51
N LEU A 38 -5.73 -4.15 -6.88
CA LEU A 38 -5.17 -4.57 -8.16
C LEU A 38 -6.31 -4.92 -9.15
N PRO A 39 -6.15 -4.64 -10.45
CA PRO A 39 -7.01 -5.19 -11.49
C PRO A 39 -7.01 -6.72 -11.46
N ASN A 40 -8.09 -7.37 -11.92
CA ASN A 40 -8.23 -8.83 -11.88
C ASN A 40 -7.04 -9.58 -12.52
N ILE A 41 -6.43 -9.01 -13.56
CA ILE A 41 -5.29 -9.57 -14.28
C ILE A 41 -4.05 -9.71 -13.38
N PHE A 42 -3.93 -8.88 -12.34
CA PHE A 42 -2.80 -8.85 -11.43
C PHE A 42 -3.12 -9.41 -10.04
N LYS A 43 -4.27 -10.09 -9.87
CA LYS A 43 -4.63 -10.71 -8.58
C LYS A 43 -3.59 -11.70 -8.09
N ASP A 44 -2.96 -12.45 -9.01
CA ASP A 44 -1.92 -13.41 -8.64
C ASP A 44 -0.65 -12.74 -8.11
N LEU A 45 -0.43 -11.45 -8.43
CA LEU A 45 0.68 -10.65 -7.90
C LEU A 45 0.38 -10.08 -6.51
N GLU A 46 -0.88 -10.11 -6.05
CA GLU A 46 -1.26 -9.56 -4.75
C GLU A 46 -0.53 -10.27 -3.60
N LEU A 47 -0.52 -11.61 -3.63
CA LEU A 47 0.10 -12.45 -2.62
C LEU A 47 1.63 -12.25 -2.51
N PRO A 48 2.40 -12.27 -3.61
CA PRO A 48 3.85 -12.01 -3.54
C PRO A 48 4.17 -10.57 -3.12
N ILE A 49 3.42 -9.56 -3.57
CA ILE A 49 3.62 -8.16 -3.13
C ILE A 49 3.40 -8.05 -1.62
N ARG A 50 2.35 -8.67 -1.10
CA ARG A 50 2.06 -8.67 0.33
C ARG A 50 3.16 -9.33 1.16
N LYS A 51 3.73 -10.44 0.67
CA LYS A 51 4.90 -11.09 1.31
C LYS A 51 6.11 -10.18 1.32
N LEU A 52 6.46 -9.58 0.17
CA LEU A 52 7.62 -8.69 0.01
C LEU A 52 7.56 -7.49 0.97
N ILE A 53 6.39 -6.87 1.11
CA ILE A 53 6.26 -5.70 1.99
C ILE A 53 6.31 -6.12 3.46
N LYS A 54 5.72 -7.26 3.82
CA LYS A 54 5.77 -7.81 5.18
C LYS A 54 7.19 -8.23 5.61
N GLU A 55 8.05 -8.58 4.67
CA GLU A 55 9.46 -8.91 4.97
C GLU A 55 10.32 -7.67 5.23
N LYS A 56 9.89 -6.49 4.73
CA LYS A 56 10.66 -5.23 4.81
C LYS A 56 10.20 -4.27 5.92
N VAL A 57 9.14 -4.59 6.65
CA VAL A 57 8.55 -3.77 7.73
C VAL A 57 8.57 -4.54 9.03
#